data_AF-A0A2G6H8D9-F1
#
_entry.id   AF-A0A2G6H8D9-F1
#
_cell.length_a   1.000
_cell.length_b   1.000
_cell.length_c   1.000
_cell.angle_alpha   90.00
_cell.angle_beta   90.00
_cell.angle_gamma   90.00
#
_symmetry.space_group_name_H-M   'P 1'
#
loop_
_entity.id
_entity.type
_entity.pdbx_description
1 polymer ?
#
loop_
_entity_poly.entity_id
_entity_poly.type
_entity_poly.pdbx_seq_one_letter_code
_entity_poly.pdbx_strand_id
1 'polypeptide(L)'
;MKKQGGYRKSNNQRRTNKPYKKENKSLQTFQKNKNTAAKNIERNDGKIRLNKYIADAGICSRREADKLIASGAITVNGKVVTELGTKVSVTDQVQLGNDTLNREALMYVLLNKPKDYITTTNDPQNRRTVMDLVKNACKERIYPVGRLDRNTTGI
;
A
#
# COMPACT_ATOMS: atom_id res chain seq x y z
N MET A 1 -9.75 58.69 22.19
CA MET A 1 -8.37 59.13 22.54
C MET A 1 -7.37 58.06 22.11
N LYS A 2 -6.29 58.49 21.45
CA LYS A 2 -5.18 57.67 20.93
C LYS A 2 -4.24 57.20 22.07
N LYS A 3 -3.59 56.03 21.89
CA LYS A 3 -2.17 55.70 22.17
C LYS A 3 -1.94 54.21 21.88
N GLN A 4 -1.35 53.87 20.73
CA GLN A 4 0.08 53.58 20.50
C GLN A 4 0.58 52.29 21.16
N GLY A 5 0.69 51.22 20.35
CA GLY A 5 1.45 49.99 20.65
C GLY A 5 2.35 49.68 19.45
N GLY A 6 3.66 49.78 19.66
CA GLY A 6 4.67 49.89 18.59
C GLY A 6 4.93 48.62 17.78
N TYR A 7 5.17 48.84 16.48
CA TYR A 7 5.78 47.89 15.57
C TYR A 7 7.25 47.64 15.96
N ARG A 8 7.58 46.41 16.33
CA ARG A 8 8.98 45.96 16.46
C ARG A 8 9.50 45.51 15.09
N LYS A 9 10.37 46.32 14.49
CA LYS A 9 11.27 45.91 13.39
C LYS A 9 12.33 44.96 13.96
N SER A 10 12.37 43.71 13.52
CA SER A 10 13.53 42.83 13.77
C SER A 10 14.36 42.68 12.49
N ASN A 11 15.66 42.89 12.69
CA ASN A 11 16.70 43.07 11.69
C ASN A 11 16.85 41.94 10.66
N ASN A 12 17.12 42.42 9.46
CA ASN A 12 17.60 41.70 8.29
C ASN A 12 19.02 41.17 8.55
N GLN A 13 19.15 39.90 8.96
CA GLN A 13 20.43 39.19 8.93
C GLN A 13 20.53 38.36 7.66
N ARG A 14 21.33 38.88 6.71
CA ARG A 14 21.79 38.21 5.49
C ARG A 14 22.34 36.83 5.84
N ARG A 15 21.63 35.76 5.47
CA ARG A 15 22.18 34.40 5.49
C ARG A 15 23.22 34.28 4.39
N THR A 16 24.49 34.30 4.77
CA THR A 16 25.61 33.98 3.88
C THR A 16 25.48 32.54 3.40
N ASN A 17 25.48 32.33 2.08
CA ASN A 17 25.55 31.01 1.45
C ASN A 17 26.84 30.30 1.89
N LYS A 18 26.72 29.33 2.79
CA LYS A 18 27.81 28.41 3.13
C LYS A 18 27.78 27.26 2.10
N PRO A 19 28.85 27.00 1.34
CA PRO A 19 28.83 25.96 0.32
C PRO A 19 28.65 24.59 0.99
N TYR A 20 27.70 23.81 0.48
CA TYR A 20 27.42 22.45 0.93
C TYR A 20 28.64 21.57 0.64
N LYS A 21 29.39 21.19 1.69
CA LYS A 21 30.54 20.29 1.58
C LYS A 21 30.03 18.89 1.20
N LYS A 22 30.37 18.45 -0.01
CA LYS A 22 30.02 17.13 -0.56
C LYS A 22 30.98 16.10 0.04
N GLU A 23 30.64 15.56 1.20
CA GLU A 23 31.32 14.36 1.71
C GLU A 23 30.87 13.16 0.89
N ASN A 24 31.83 12.55 0.17
CA ASN A 24 31.67 11.28 -0.51
C ASN A 24 31.50 10.17 0.54
N LYS A 25 30.30 10.01 1.08
CA LYS A 25 29.91 8.73 1.69
C LYS A 25 29.79 7.75 0.54
N SER A 26 30.77 6.87 0.46
CA SER A 26 30.79 5.71 -0.42
C SER A 26 29.40 5.10 -0.50
N LEU A 27 28.97 4.84 -1.74
CA LEU A 27 27.82 4.01 -2.04
C LEU A 27 28.05 2.66 -1.36
N GLN A 28 27.59 2.52 -0.13
CA GLN A 28 27.41 1.22 0.48
C GLN A 28 26.34 0.54 -0.35
N THR A 29 26.84 -0.29 -1.26
CA THR A 29 26.05 -1.20 -2.06
C THR A 29 25.07 -1.90 -1.12
N PHE A 30 23.78 -1.81 -1.41
CA PHE A 30 22.76 -2.66 -0.81
C PHE A 30 23.09 -4.10 -1.22
N GLN A 31 24.01 -4.75 -0.51
CA GLN A 31 24.29 -6.15 -0.67
C GLN A 31 23.04 -6.90 -0.23
N LYS A 32 22.25 -7.27 -1.23
CA LYS A 32 21.04 -8.09 -1.15
C LYS A 32 21.41 -9.38 -0.41
N ASN A 33 21.11 -9.46 0.88
CA ASN A 33 21.27 -10.67 1.67
C ASN A 33 20.32 -11.76 1.15
N LYS A 34 20.79 -12.56 0.18
CA LYS A 34 20.07 -13.70 -0.43
C LYS A 34 19.55 -14.71 0.62
N ASN A 35 20.16 -14.73 1.81
CA ASN A 35 19.80 -15.61 2.92
C ASN A 35 18.42 -15.32 3.55
N THR A 36 17.83 -14.14 3.32
CA THR A 36 16.47 -13.82 3.82
C THR A 36 15.36 -14.40 2.94
N ALA A 37 15.60 -14.60 1.63
CA ALA A 37 14.60 -15.19 0.74
C ALA A 37 14.44 -16.70 0.99
N ALA A 38 15.56 -17.44 1.06
CA ALA A 38 15.56 -18.89 1.32
C ALA A 38 14.91 -19.24 2.67
N LYS A 39 15.22 -18.50 3.73
CA LYS A 39 14.71 -18.76 5.09
C LYS A 39 13.22 -18.42 5.30
N ASN A 40 12.59 -17.74 4.34
CA ASN A 40 11.14 -17.47 4.34
C ASN A 40 10.36 -18.49 3.51
N ILE A 41 10.99 -19.15 2.55
CA ILE A 41 10.35 -20.19 1.73
C ILE A 41 10.10 -21.45 2.58
N GLU A 42 11.05 -21.81 3.45
CA GLU A 42 10.95 -23.01 4.32
C GLU A 42 9.89 -22.92 5.44
N ARG A 43 9.41 -21.70 5.80
CA ARG A 43 8.45 -21.52 6.90
C ARG A 43 6.99 -21.50 6.46
N ASN A 44 6.72 -21.54 5.16
CA ASN A 44 5.35 -21.59 4.67
C ASN A 44 4.95 -23.05 4.49
N ASP A 45 4.03 -23.49 5.32
CA ASP A 45 3.28 -24.74 5.28
C ASP A 45 2.45 -24.92 3.98
N GLY A 46 2.79 -24.20 2.90
CA GLY A 46 2.05 -24.13 1.63
C GLY A 46 0.69 -23.43 1.73
N LYS A 47 0.30 -23.01 2.94
CA LYS A 47 -1.03 -22.50 3.26
C LYS A 47 -1.04 -20.98 3.39
N ILE A 48 -2.07 -20.36 2.84
CA ILE A 48 -2.28 -18.91 2.82
C ILE A 48 -3.52 -18.60 3.67
N ARG A 49 -3.49 -17.52 4.47
CA ARG A 49 -4.67 -17.09 5.22
C ARG A 49 -5.83 -16.75 4.26
N LEU A 50 -7.04 -17.23 4.55
CA LEU A 50 -8.22 -17.06 3.70
C LEU A 50 -8.49 -15.60 3.33
N ASN A 51 -8.36 -14.68 4.30
CA ASN A 51 -8.53 -13.24 4.04
C ASN A 51 -7.51 -12.66 3.04
N LYS A 52 -6.31 -13.25 2.97
CA LYS A 52 -5.29 -12.88 1.98
C LYS A 52 -5.62 -13.50 0.64
N TYR A 53 -6.05 -14.77 0.61
CA TYR A 53 -6.47 -15.43 -0.62
C TYR A 53 -7.60 -14.64 -1.34
N ILE A 54 -8.64 -14.24 -0.61
CA ILE A 54 -9.75 -13.45 -1.16
C ILE A 54 -9.28 -12.08 -1.67
N ALA A 55 -8.35 -11.43 -0.96
CA ALA A 55 -7.80 -10.16 -1.39
C ALA A 55 -6.89 -10.28 -2.63
N ASP A 56 -6.12 -11.35 -2.73
CA ASP A 56 -5.28 -11.69 -3.89
C ASP A 56 -6.14 -12.11 -5.11
N ALA A 57 -7.39 -12.54 -4.88
CA ALA A 57 -8.40 -12.78 -5.92
C ALA A 57 -9.11 -11.50 -6.39
N GLY A 58 -8.67 -10.31 -5.96
CA GLY A 58 -9.19 -9.03 -6.43
C GLY A 58 -10.52 -8.58 -5.82
N ILE A 59 -11.19 -9.42 -5.04
CA ILE A 59 -12.57 -9.19 -4.57
C ILE A 59 -12.69 -7.97 -3.66
N CYS A 60 -11.82 -7.85 -2.66
CA CYS A 60 -11.89 -6.76 -1.68
C CYS A 60 -10.56 -6.60 -0.91
N SER A 61 -10.51 -5.64 0.01
CA SER A 61 -9.38 -5.54 0.94
C SER A 61 -9.38 -6.68 1.96
N ARG A 62 -8.22 -6.99 2.56
CA ARG A 62 -8.12 -8.01 3.60
C ARG A 62 -9.08 -7.81 4.77
N ARG A 63 -9.36 -6.56 5.15
CA ARG A 63 -10.28 -6.22 6.25
C ARG A 63 -11.74 -6.42 5.86
N GLU A 64 -12.08 -6.18 4.61
CA GLU A 64 -13.41 -6.49 4.08
C GLU A 64 -13.59 -7.99 3.91
N ALA A 65 -12.55 -8.71 3.51
CA ALA A 65 -12.55 -10.17 3.45
C ALA A 65 -12.83 -10.79 4.83
N ASP A 66 -12.25 -10.25 5.91
CA ASP A 66 -12.58 -10.69 7.27
C ASP A 66 -14.09 -10.51 7.59
N LYS A 67 -14.72 -9.42 7.13
CA LYS A 67 -16.17 -9.22 7.30
C LYS A 67 -16.99 -10.24 6.49
N LEU A 68 -16.58 -10.52 5.26
CA LEU A 68 -17.24 -11.51 4.40
C LEU A 68 -17.16 -12.92 5.01
N ILE A 69 -15.98 -13.30 5.51
CA ILE A 69 -15.78 -14.57 6.23
C ILE A 69 -16.69 -14.59 7.46
N ALA A 70 -16.64 -13.58 8.32
CA ALA A 70 -17.45 -13.53 9.54
C ALA A 70 -18.97 -13.58 9.25
N SER A 71 -19.42 -13.05 8.11
CA SER A 71 -20.82 -13.10 7.69
C SER A 71 -21.27 -14.46 7.14
N GLY A 72 -20.35 -15.40 6.92
CA GLY A 72 -20.65 -16.71 6.32
C GLY A 72 -20.86 -16.68 4.81
N ALA A 73 -20.41 -15.61 4.13
CA ALA A 73 -20.55 -15.47 2.68
C ALA A 73 -19.55 -16.34 1.89
N ILE A 74 -18.51 -16.85 2.55
CA ILE A 74 -17.41 -17.60 1.93
C ILE A 74 -17.55 -19.09 2.20
N THR A 75 -17.43 -19.89 1.15
CA THR A 75 -17.29 -21.35 1.26
C THR A 75 -15.90 -21.79 0.83
N VAL A 76 -15.39 -22.83 1.48
CA VAL A 76 -14.15 -23.52 1.10
C VAL A 76 -14.46 -24.99 0.95
N ASN A 77 -14.22 -25.54 -0.25
CA ASN A 77 -14.54 -26.93 -0.61
C ASN A 77 -15.99 -27.30 -0.25
N GLY A 78 -16.94 -26.39 -0.53
CA GLY A 78 -18.37 -26.57 -0.26
C GLY A 78 -18.81 -26.37 1.19
N LYS A 79 -17.91 -26.03 2.12
CA LYS A 79 -18.25 -25.76 3.53
C LYS A 79 -18.19 -24.27 3.82
N VAL A 80 -19.22 -23.72 4.47
CA VAL A 80 -19.23 -22.32 4.94
C VAL A 80 -18.15 -22.14 6.01
N VAL A 81 -17.30 -21.13 5.84
CA VAL A 81 -16.23 -20.80 6.78
C VAL A 81 -16.50 -19.44 7.39
N THR A 82 -16.63 -19.39 8.71
CA THR A 82 -16.81 -18.15 9.49
C THR A 82 -15.64 -17.84 10.41
N GLU A 83 -14.71 -18.79 10.57
CA GLU A 83 -13.57 -18.64 11.46
C GLU A 83 -12.51 -17.69 10.88
N LEU A 84 -12.20 -16.62 11.62
CA LEU A 84 -11.16 -15.69 11.22
C LEU A 84 -9.78 -16.30 11.41
N GLY A 85 -9.10 -16.57 10.30
CA GLY A 85 -7.72 -17.04 10.32
C GLY A 85 -7.50 -18.46 9.85
N THR A 86 -8.58 -19.10 9.39
CA THR A 86 -8.50 -20.26 8.51
C THR A 86 -7.45 -20.02 7.43
N LYS A 87 -6.58 -21.01 7.24
CA LYS A 87 -5.64 -21.04 6.14
C LYS A 87 -6.12 -22.04 5.09
N VAL A 88 -5.93 -21.70 3.82
CA VAL A 88 -6.29 -22.50 2.65
C VAL A 88 -5.04 -22.80 1.83
N SER A 89 -5.03 -23.97 1.19
CA SER A 89 -4.06 -24.34 0.16
C SER A 89 -4.41 -23.65 -1.16
N VAL A 90 -3.45 -23.60 -2.08
CA VAL A 90 -3.68 -23.16 -3.47
C VAL A 90 -4.63 -24.12 -4.20
N THR A 91 -4.71 -25.36 -3.76
CA THR A 91 -5.58 -26.42 -4.33
C THR A 91 -7.02 -26.37 -3.80
N ASP A 92 -7.29 -25.60 -2.75
CA ASP A 92 -8.64 -25.52 -2.19
C ASP A 92 -9.53 -24.64 -3.06
N GLN A 93 -10.79 -25.05 -3.22
CA GLN A 93 -11.80 -24.27 -3.94
C GLN A 93 -12.45 -23.28 -2.98
N VAL A 94 -12.14 -22.00 -3.13
CA VAL A 94 -12.77 -20.91 -2.37
C VAL A 94 -13.85 -20.27 -3.22
N GLN A 95 -15.05 -20.07 -2.68
CA GLN A 95 -16.17 -19.47 -3.40
C GLN A 95 -16.83 -18.36 -2.58
N LEU A 96 -17.38 -17.38 -3.29
CA LEU A 96 -18.26 -16.35 -2.75
C LEU A 96 -19.65 -16.60 -3.36
N GLY A 97 -20.58 -17.15 -2.58
CA GLY A 97 -21.84 -17.66 -3.12
C GLY A 97 -21.59 -18.78 -4.15
N ASN A 98 -21.93 -18.55 -5.41
CA ASN A 98 -21.75 -19.52 -6.49
C ASN A 98 -20.47 -19.30 -7.32
N ASP A 99 -19.77 -18.19 -7.11
CA ASP A 99 -18.61 -17.81 -7.91
C ASP A 99 -17.32 -18.35 -7.29
N THR A 100 -16.56 -19.13 -8.07
CA THR A 100 -15.25 -19.63 -7.64
C THR A 100 -14.19 -18.55 -7.78
N LEU A 101 -13.50 -18.25 -6.67
CA LEU A 101 -12.49 -17.22 -6.60
C LEU A 101 -11.15 -17.74 -7.14
N ASN A 102 -10.61 -17.05 -8.14
CA ASN A 102 -9.28 -17.31 -8.68
C ASN A 102 -8.36 -16.13 -8.38
N ARG A 103 -7.07 -16.41 -8.18
CA ARG A 103 -6.07 -15.36 -7.95
C ARG A 103 -5.88 -14.54 -9.22
N GLU A 104 -5.83 -13.21 -9.07
CA GLU A 104 -5.53 -12.32 -10.19
C GLU A 104 -4.06 -12.45 -10.62
N ALA A 105 -3.79 -12.08 -11.88
CA ALA A 105 -2.42 -11.97 -12.37
C ALA A 105 -1.66 -10.86 -11.62
N LEU A 106 -0.37 -11.06 -11.37
CA LEU A 106 0.46 -10.05 -10.71
C LEU A 106 0.75 -8.90 -11.68
N MET A 107 0.27 -7.70 -11.34
CA MET A 107 0.52 -6.46 -12.06
C MET A 107 1.32 -5.49 -11.22
N TYR A 108 2.31 -4.84 -11.84
CA TYR A 108 3.15 -3.83 -11.21
C TYR A 108 3.15 -2.57 -12.06
N VAL A 109 2.82 -1.44 -11.44
CA VAL A 109 2.83 -0.13 -12.09
C VAL A 109 3.88 0.74 -11.42
N LEU A 110 4.84 1.21 -12.20
CA LEU A 110 5.78 2.23 -11.77
C LEU A 110 5.20 3.60 -12.07
N LEU A 111 4.95 4.38 -11.01
CA LEU A 111 4.35 5.70 -11.13
C LEU A 111 5.32 6.77 -10.64
N ASN A 112 5.69 7.70 -11.51
CA ASN A 112 6.29 8.96 -11.05
C ASN A 112 5.15 9.87 -10.58
N LYS A 113 4.90 9.87 -9.27
CA LYS A 113 3.83 10.61 -8.64
C LYS A 113 4.05 12.12 -8.79
N PRO A 114 3.09 12.86 -9.38
CA PRO A 114 3.14 14.32 -9.44
C PRO A 114 2.76 14.95 -8.10
N LYS A 115 3.00 16.26 -8.00
CA LYS A 115 2.63 17.06 -6.83
C LYS A 115 1.10 17.16 -6.72
N ASP A 116 0.59 17.35 -5.49
CA ASP A 116 -0.83 17.50 -5.19
C ASP A 116 -1.70 16.25 -5.40
N TYR A 117 -1.06 15.08 -5.34
CA TYR A 117 -1.73 13.78 -5.27
C TYR A 117 -1.42 13.11 -3.94
N ILE A 118 -2.35 12.33 -3.40
CA ILE A 118 -2.18 11.60 -2.15
C ILE A 118 -2.00 10.10 -2.43
N THR A 119 -1.06 9.47 -1.73
CA THR A 119 -0.85 8.01 -1.79
C THR A 119 -1.84 7.30 -0.85
N THR A 120 -3.07 7.12 -1.32
CA THR A 120 -4.14 6.37 -0.65
C THR A 120 -5.05 5.70 -1.68
N THR A 121 -5.70 4.59 -1.31
CA THR A 121 -6.70 3.92 -2.16
C THR A 121 -8.11 4.51 -2.02
N ASN A 122 -8.40 5.14 -0.88
CA ASN A 122 -9.67 5.81 -0.61
C ASN A 122 -9.39 7.08 0.20
N ASP A 123 -9.97 8.21 -0.20
CA ASP A 123 -9.85 9.48 0.51
C ASP A 123 -11.24 10.03 0.88
N PRO A 124 -11.60 10.10 2.17
CA PRO A 124 -12.89 10.66 2.60
C PRO A 124 -13.12 12.12 2.20
N GLN A 125 -12.05 12.87 1.92
CA GLN A 125 -12.10 14.28 1.51
C GLN A 125 -12.10 14.44 -0.02
N ASN A 126 -12.18 13.35 -0.79
CA ASN A 126 -12.19 13.35 -2.26
C ASN A 126 -11.06 14.16 -2.91
N ARG A 127 -9.88 14.17 -2.28
CA ARG A 127 -8.67 14.77 -2.87
C ARG A 127 -8.12 13.83 -3.94
N ARG A 128 -7.39 14.39 -4.91
CA ARG A 128 -6.75 13.61 -5.98
C ARG A 128 -5.80 12.55 -5.41
N THR A 129 -5.97 11.32 -5.85
CA THR A 129 -5.20 10.16 -5.38
C THR A 129 -4.37 9.57 -6.50
N VAL A 130 -3.30 8.87 -6.15
CA VAL A 130 -2.48 8.14 -7.13
C VAL A 130 -3.30 7.12 -7.93
N MET A 131 -4.43 6.65 -7.38
CA MET A 131 -5.32 5.72 -8.07
C MET A 131 -6.00 6.35 -9.29
N ASP A 132 -6.25 7.66 -9.26
CA ASP A 132 -6.84 8.39 -10.39
C ASP A 132 -5.91 8.38 -11.60
N LEU A 133 -4.60 8.40 -11.37
CA LEU A 133 -3.57 8.39 -12.41
C LEU A 133 -3.40 7.02 -13.07
N VAL A 134 -3.71 5.93 -12.36
CA VAL A 134 -3.47 4.55 -12.81
C VAL A 134 -4.75 3.79 -13.10
N LYS A 135 -5.92 4.46 -13.06
CA LYS A 135 -7.24 3.84 -13.21
C LYS A 135 -7.39 2.97 -14.45
N ASN A 136 -6.73 3.33 -15.55
CA ASN A 136 -6.79 2.62 -16.84
C ASN A 136 -5.51 1.82 -17.15
N ALA A 137 -4.60 1.67 -16.18
CA ALA A 137 -3.33 1.00 -16.41
C ALA A 137 -3.46 -0.54 -16.46
N CYS A 138 -4.40 -1.11 -15.71
CA CYS A 138 -4.66 -2.55 -15.66
C CYS A 138 -6.11 -2.83 -15.25
N LYS A 139 -6.57 -4.08 -15.46
CA LYS A 139 -7.91 -4.53 -15.06
C LYS A 139 -7.93 -5.03 -13.61
N GLU A 140 -6.80 -5.57 -13.19
CA GLU A 140 -6.55 -6.16 -11.88
C GLU A 140 -6.52 -5.10 -10.78
N ARG A 141 -6.85 -5.51 -9.56
CA ARG A 141 -6.92 -4.62 -8.41
C ARG A 141 -5.53 -4.29 -7.87
N ILE A 142 -5.03 -3.10 -8.17
CA ILE A 142 -3.75 -2.60 -7.66
C ILE A 142 -3.89 -1.68 -6.45
N TYR A 143 -2.82 -1.54 -5.68
CA TYR A 143 -2.71 -0.65 -4.53
C TYR A 143 -1.27 -0.12 -4.41
N PRO A 144 -1.07 1.10 -3.89
CA PRO A 144 0.26 1.68 -3.76
C PRO A 144 1.09 0.94 -2.71
N VAL A 145 2.38 0.76 -3.02
CA VAL A 145 3.38 0.22 -2.08
C VAL A 145 4.22 1.36 -1.56
N GLY A 146 4.21 1.56 -0.24
CA GLY A 146 4.84 2.74 0.36
C GLY A 146 3.97 4.00 0.24
N ARG A 147 4.52 5.15 0.66
CA ARG A 147 3.80 6.43 0.71
C ARG A 147 4.73 7.59 0.41
N LEU A 148 4.27 8.49 -0.45
CA LEU A 148 4.84 9.83 -0.60
C LEU A 148 3.82 10.86 -0.12
N ASP A 149 4.31 11.89 0.56
CA ASP A 149 3.46 12.99 1.00
C ASP A 149 2.84 13.72 -0.19
N ARG A 150 1.76 14.46 0.08
CA ARG A 150 0.99 15.18 -0.95
C ARG A 150 1.87 16.06 -1.85
N ASN A 151 2.83 16.77 -1.25
CA ASN A 151 3.71 17.71 -1.93
C ASN A 151 4.99 17.06 -2.48
N THR A 152 5.22 15.78 -2.18
CA THR A 152 6.41 15.03 -2.61
C THR A 152 6.14 14.37 -3.96
N THR A 153 7.13 14.44 -4.83
CA THR A 153 7.13 13.84 -6.17
C THR A 153 8.16 12.72 -6.25
N GLY A 154 8.00 11.83 -7.23
CA GLY A 154 8.94 10.74 -7.46
C GLY A 154 8.27 9.38 -7.46
N ILE A 155 9.07 8.35 -7.18
CA ILE A 155 8.65 6.94 -7.18
C ILE A 155 8.06 6.56 -5.83
#